data_AF-A0A7S3LZP6-F1
#
_entry.id   AF-A0A7S3LZP6-F1
#
_cell.length_a   1.000
_cell.length_b   1.000
_cell.length_c   1.000
_cell.angle_alpha   90.00
_cell.angle_beta   90.00
_cell.angle_gamma   90.00
#
_symmetry.space_group_name_H-M   'P 1'
#
loop_
_entity.id
_entity.type
_entity.pdbx_description
1 polymer ?
#
loop_
_entity_poly.entity_id
_entity_poly.type
_entity_poly.pdbx_seq_one_letter_code
_entity_poly.pdbx_strand_id
1 'polypeptide(L)'
;TRYVDEDLNRCYLLSELADDSKATENKERKRAREVDAKLGPKGVPEPRCDLVIDLHNTTAATDVALMMAPDDDFAHELAHHLMSLDKGVRIVNWNTQAD
;
A
#
# COMPACT_ATOMS: atom_id res chain seq x y z
N THR A 1 8.63 -17.91 -1.82
CA THR A 1 8.58 -17.10 -3.06
C THR A 1 7.96 -15.74 -2.73
N ARG A 2 8.20 -14.70 -3.54
CA ARG A 2 7.62 -13.36 -3.37
C ARG A 2 6.13 -13.32 -3.74
N TYR A 3 5.76 -13.99 -4.82
CA TYR A 3 4.39 -14.13 -5.30
C TYR A 3 4.19 -15.48 -6.02
N VAL A 4 2.96 -15.80 -6.38
CA VAL A 4 2.57 -17.00 -7.14
C VAL A 4 2.40 -16.67 -8.63
N ASP A 5 1.49 -15.77 -8.99
CA ASP A 5 1.19 -15.44 -10.40
C ASP A 5 1.70 -14.03 -10.79
N GLU A 6 1.44 -13.01 -9.98
CA GLU A 6 2.03 -11.66 -10.15
C GLU A 6 2.26 -10.93 -8.82
N ASP A 7 2.93 -9.78 -8.82
CA ASP A 7 3.15 -9.02 -7.59
C ASP A 7 1.83 -8.44 -7.05
N LEU A 8 1.37 -8.92 -5.89
CA LEU A 8 0.13 -8.46 -5.25
C LEU A 8 0.11 -6.94 -5.02
N ASN A 9 1.26 -6.32 -4.74
CA ASN A 9 1.38 -4.87 -4.57
C ASN A 9 1.31 -4.08 -5.90
N ARG A 10 0.89 -4.74 -6.99
CA ARG A 10 0.58 -4.14 -8.29
C ARG A 10 -0.85 -4.38 -8.75
N CYS A 11 -1.66 -5.13 -7.99
CA CYS A 11 -3.02 -5.54 -8.38
C CYS A 11 -4.15 -4.64 -7.84
N TYR A 12 -3.84 -3.45 -7.33
CA TYR A 12 -4.82 -2.55 -6.69
C TYR A 12 -5.21 -1.34 -7.55
N LEU A 13 -5.01 -1.39 -8.87
CA LEU A 13 -5.55 -0.38 -9.75
C LEU A 13 -7.09 -0.46 -9.74
N LEU A 14 -7.78 0.68 -9.66
CA LEU A 14 -9.25 0.72 -9.58
C LEU A 14 -9.92 -0.01 -10.77
N SER A 15 -9.35 0.13 -11.96
CA SER A 15 -9.81 -0.56 -13.17
C SER A 15 -9.71 -2.09 -13.06
N GLU A 16 -8.69 -2.60 -12.37
CA GLU A 16 -8.47 -4.04 -12.18
C GLU A 16 -9.33 -4.63 -11.06
N LEU A 17 -9.58 -3.85 -10.01
CA LEU A 17 -10.50 -4.22 -8.93
C LEU A 17 -11.97 -4.28 -9.40
N ALA A 18 -12.33 -3.53 -10.45
CA ALA A 18 -13.66 -3.54 -11.06
C ALA A 18 -13.87 -4.63 -12.14
N ASP A 19 -12.81 -5.14 -12.78
CA ASP A 19 -12.89 -6.11 -13.89
C ASP A 19 -13.00 -7.60 -13.47
N ASP A 20 -14.21 -8.10 -13.26
CA ASP A 20 -14.48 -9.48 -12.81
C ASP A 20 -13.91 -10.57 -13.74
N SER A 21 -13.64 -10.25 -15.00
CA SER A 21 -13.24 -11.25 -16.01
C SER A 21 -11.83 -11.81 -15.80
N LYS A 22 -10.95 -11.06 -15.11
CA LYS A 22 -9.54 -11.43 -14.89
C LYS A 22 -9.26 -12.05 -13.53
N ALA A 23 -10.22 -12.01 -12.61
CA ALA A 23 -10.01 -12.42 -11.22
C ALA A 23 -9.94 -13.95 -11.03
N THR A 24 -10.51 -14.73 -11.94
CA THR A 24 -10.66 -16.18 -11.76
C THR A 24 -9.37 -16.97 -12.01
N GLU A 25 -8.44 -16.45 -12.82
CA GLU A 25 -7.23 -17.19 -13.21
C GLU A 25 -5.99 -16.77 -12.44
N ASN A 26 -5.92 -15.53 -11.95
CA ASN A 26 -4.76 -15.00 -11.23
C ASN A 26 -5.03 -14.89 -9.72
N LYS A 27 -4.21 -15.58 -8.92
CA LYS A 27 -4.38 -15.68 -7.46
C LYS A 27 -4.23 -14.34 -6.75
N GLU A 28 -3.27 -13.51 -7.14
CA GLU A 28 -3.06 -12.20 -6.53
C GLU A 28 -4.16 -11.20 -6.89
N ARG A 29 -4.68 -11.19 -8.13
CA ARG A 29 -5.87 -10.38 -8.48
C ARG A 29 -7.10 -10.79 -7.68
N LYS A 30 -7.34 -12.09 -7.55
CA LYS A 30 -8.40 -12.62 -6.68
C LYS A 30 -8.20 -12.14 -5.24
N ARG A 31 -6.97 -12.23 -4.73
CA ARG A 31 -6.66 -11.83 -3.36
C ARG A 31 -6.81 -10.33 -3.13
N ALA A 32 -6.39 -9.49 -4.07
CA ALA A 32 -6.54 -8.04 -4.00
C ALA A 32 -8.00 -7.65 -3.87
N ARG A 33 -8.90 -8.33 -4.59
CA ARG A 33 -10.36 -8.15 -4.48
C ARG A 33 -10.92 -8.58 -3.13
N GLU A 34 -10.47 -9.73 -2.61
CA GLU A 34 -10.87 -10.17 -1.27
C GLU A 34 -10.45 -9.18 -0.18
N VAL A 35 -9.26 -8.59 -0.31
CA VAL A 35 -8.76 -7.54 0.58
C VAL A 35 -9.57 -6.25 0.41
N ASP A 36 -9.81 -5.82 -0.82
CA ASP A 36 -10.60 -4.61 -1.13
C ASP A 36 -12.05 -4.72 -0.63
N ALA A 37 -12.68 -5.89 -0.77
CA ALA A 37 -14.01 -6.14 -0.22
C ALA A 37 -14.05 -6.06 1.32
N LYS A 38 -12.95 -6.42 1.98
CA LYS A 38 -12.83 -6.43 3.45
C LYS A 38 -12.46 -5.06 4.03
N LEU A 39 -11.52 -4.35 3.41
CA LEU A 39 -10.93 -3.11 3.93
C LEU A 39 -11.39 -1.86 3.20
N GLY A 40 -11.72 -1.99 1.91
CA GLY A 40 -12.19 -0.90 1.06
C GLY A 40 -13.71 -0.71 1.12
N PRO A 41 -14.40 -0.47 -0.01
CA PRO A 41 -13.86 -0.43 -1.37
C PRO A 41 -12.84 0.71 -1.58
N LYS A 42 -11.79 0.48 -2.36
CA LYS A 42 -10.78 1.50 -2.64
C LYS A 42 -11.39 2.67 -3.41
N GLY A 43 -11.04 3.89 -3.01
CA GLY A 43 -11.44 5.12 -3.71
C GLY A 43 -12.85 5.60 -3.44
N VAL A 44 -13.60 4.97 -2.52
CA VAL A 44 -14.86 5.55 -2.03
C VAL A 44 -14.59 6.58 -0.92
N PRO A 45 -15.50 7.57 -0.71
CA PRO A 45 -15.32 8.57 0.34
C PRO A 45 -15.24 7.99 1.76
N GLU A 46 -15.90 6.86 2.02
CA GLU A 46 -15.97 6.20 3.32
C GLU A 46 -15.66 4.69 3.17
N PRO A 47 -14.36 4.29 3.16
CA PRO A 47 -13.99 2.88 3.15
C PRO A 47 -14.25 2.21 4.52
N ARG A 48 -14.23 0.88 4.57
CA ARG A 48 -14.42 0.11 5.82
C ARG A 48 -13.26 0.23 6.82
N CYS A 49 -12.10 0.70 6.36
CA CYS A 49 -10.87 0.78 7.15
C CYS A 49 -10.28 2.19 7.01
N ASP A 50 -10.03 2.84 8.14
CA ASP A 50 -9.50 4.21 8.18
C ASP A 50 -7.99 4.28 7.87
N LEU A 51 -7.23 3.25 8.29
CA LEU A 51 -5.78 3.19 8.13
C LEU A 51 -5.30 1.75 7.88
N VAL A 52 -4.48 1.57 6.83
CA VAL A 52 -3.80 0.32 6.53
C VAL A 52 -2.29 0.50 6.69
N ILE A 53 -1.66 -0.37 7.49
CA ILE A 53 -0.20 -0.45 7.61
C ILE A 53 0.26 -1.71 6.91
N ASP A 54 1.01 -1.56 5.84
CA ASP A 54 1.57 -2.67 5.06
C ASP A 54 3.07 -2.85 5.36
N LEU A 55 3.47 -4.03 5.81
CA LEU A 55 4.81 -4.30 6.30
C LEU A 55 5.68 -4.92 5.20
N HIS A 56 6.79 -4.27 4.88
CA HIS A 56 7.74 -4.72 3.85
C HIS A 56 9.16 -4.82 4.39
N ASN A 57 9.94 -5.70 3.76
CA ASN A 57 11.40 -5.70 3.88
C ASN A 57 12.02 -5.48 2.51
N THR A 58 13.23 -4.95 2.50
CA THR A 58 14.07 -4.77 1.31
C THR A 58 15.48 -5.26 1.60
N THR A 59 16.20 -5.64 0.56
CA THR A 59 17.63 -5.97 0.65
C THR A 59 18.53 -4.75 0.64
N ALA A 60 18.00 -3.57 0.31
CA ALA A 60 18.70 -2.30 0.42
C ALA A 60 18.87 -1.89 1.89
N ALA A 61 19.94 -1.16 2.21
CA ALA A 61 20.21 -0.64 3.55
C ALA A 61 19.33 0.59 3.87
N THR A 62 18.04 0.38 4.09
CA THR A 62 17.07 1.46 4.34
C THR A 62 16.78 1.72 5.82
N ASP A 63 17.24 0.84 6.72
CA ASP A 63 16.79 0.80 8.13
C ASP A 63 15.26 0.82 8.23
N VAL A 64 14.70 1.54 9.22
CA VAL A 64 13.25 1.76 9.35
C VAL A 64 12.84 2.94 8.46
N ALA A 65 12.15 2.63 7.36
CA ALA A 65 11.65 3.61 6.40
C ALA A 65 10.13 3.56 6.29
N LEU A 66 9.49 4.73 6.41
CA LEU A 66 8.06 4.93 6.17
C LEU A 66 7.88 5.47 4.74
N MET A 67 7.10 4.76 3.93
CA MET A 67 6.80 5.18 2.55
C MET A 67 5.40 5.79 2.51
N MET A 68 5.29 7.04 2.03
CA MET A 68 4.02 7.77 1.99
C MET A 68 3.92 8.73 0.80
N ALA A 69 2.70 9.18 0.50
CA ALA A 69 2.47 10.23 -0.47
C ALA A 69 2.91 11.59 0.12
N PRO A 70 3.50 12.49 -0.68
CA PRO A 70 3.99 13.78 -0.19
C PRO A 70 2.87 14.73 0.29
N ASP A 71 1.63 14.48 -0.11
CA ASP A 71 0.44 15.28 0.19
C ASP A 71 -0.48 14.64 1.27
N ASP A 72 -0.01 13.58 1.94
CA ASP A 72 -0.71 12.97 3.08
C ASP A 72 -0.23 13.55 4.42
N ASP A 73 -0.89 14.61 4.88
CA ASP A 73 -0.54 15.30 6.14
C ASP A 73 -0.61 14.37 7.35
N PHE A 74 -1.61 13.49 7.42
CA PHE A 74 -1.79 12.57 8.55
C PHE A 74 -0.65 11.55 8.65
N ALA A 75 -0.22 10.99 7.51
CA ALA A 75 0.93 10.09 7.47
C ALA A 75 2.22 10.79 7.94
N HIS A 76 2.41 12.07 7.58
CA HIS A 76 3.56 12.85 8.02
C HIS A 76 3.52 13.18 9.52
N GLU A 77 2.36 13.49 10.09
CA GLU A 77 2.20 13.68 11.53
C GLU A 77 2.52 12.40 12.31
N LEU A 78 2.03 11.26 11.85
CA LEU A 78 2.35 9.94 12.40
C LEU A 78 3.85 9.67 12.33
N ALA A 79 4.49 9.96 11.19
CA ALA A 79 5.92 9.78 11.02
C ALA A 79 6.74 10.68 11.93
N HIS A 80 6.35 11.95 12.08
CA HIS A 80 6.96 12.89 13.02
C HIS A 80 6.87 12.38 14.46
N HIS A 81 5.72 11.82 14.85
CA HIS A 81 5.58 11.20 16.17
C HIS A 81 6.54 10.02 16.34
N LEU A 82 6.63 9.11 15.36
CA LEU A 82 7.56 7.97 15.42
C LEU A 82 9.03 8.41 15.48
N MET A 83 9.41 9.44 14.72
CA MET A 83 10.75 10.04 14.77
C MET A 83 11.07 10.73 16.12
N SER A 84 10.04 11.11 16.88
CA SER A 84 10.22 11.60 18.25
C SER A 84 10.62 10.47 19.21
N LEU A 85 10.11 9.26 18.97
CA LEU A 85 10.38 8.05 19.76
C LEU A 85 11.68 7.37 19.35
N ASP A 86 11.98 7.32 18.06
CA ASP A 86 13.18 6.70 17.50
C ASP A 86 13.80 7.58 16.39
N LYS A 87 15.02 8.05 16.62
CA LYS A 87 15.77 8.90 15.68
C LYS A 87 16.27 8.16 14.43
N GLY A 88 16.18 6.83 14.41
CA GLY A 88 16.50 5.97 13.27
C GLY A 88 15.41 5.94 12.19
N VAL A 89 14.18 6.35 12.51
CA VAL A 89 13.08 6.37 11.55
C VAL A 89 13.34 7.39 10.44
N ARG A 90 13.08 6.99 9.20
CA ARG A 90 13.22 7.80 7.99
C ARG A 90 11.90 7.85 7.21
N ILE A 91 11.67 8.96 6.52
CA ILE A 91 10.53 9.15 5.61
C ILE A 91 11.05 9.07 4.17
N VAL A 92 10.32 8.36 3.32
CA VAL A 92 10.53 8.30 1.88
C VAL A 92 9.23 8.66 1.19
N ASN A 93 9.20 9.82 0.55
CA ASN A 93 8.04 10.24 -0.22
C ASN A 93 8.04 9.58 -1.60
N TRP A 94 6.86 9.16 -2.05
CA TRP A 94 6.69 8.64 -3.40
C TRP A 94 7.03 9.72 -4.44
N ASN A 95 7.63 9.29 -5.55
CA ASN A 95 7.84 10.19 -6.68
C ASN A 95 6.48 10.51 -7.30
N THR A 96 6.17 11.80 -7.45
CA THR A 96 4.93 12.26 -8.10
C THR A 96 5.04 12.30 -9.62
N GLN A 97 6.23 12.05 -10.19
CA GLN A 97 6.38 11.86 -11.62
C GLN A 97 5.93 10.46 -12.00
N ALA A 98 5.01 10.36 -12.97
CA ALA A 98 4.69 9.09 -13.59
C ALA A 98 5.93 8.54 -14.31
N ASP A 99 6.18 7.24 -14.17
CA ASP A 99 7.14 6.50 -15.00
C ASP A 99 6.73 6.52 -16.48
#